data_AF-A0A0K1ESA4-F1
#
_entry.id   AF-A0A0K1ESA4-F1
#
_cell.length_a   1.000
_cell.length_b   1.000
_cell.length_c   1.000
_cell.angle_alpha   90.00
_cell.angle_beta   90.00
_cell.angle_gamma   90.00
#
_symmetry.space_group_name_H-M   'P 1'
#
loop_
_entity.id
_entity.type
_entity.pdbx_description
1 polymer ?
#
loop_
_entity_poly.entity_id
_entity_poly.type
_entity_poly.pdbx_seq_one_letter_code
_entity_poly.pdbx_strand_id
1 'polypeptide(L)'
;MKHQPALRSLRERLAALSAARRDVERQIQRLARDDAGNPRPETRPERSALWAQHVARTRPRARLLHLASGLLRGVDYRTIEGSRQVANRPDPRDLLSILGPAGEEWTEETIAEWLDGLPVASLTPENLDDVETFSSPSGAYRLEVACYRGATHLAYSRGTVVRRGESAPVAVVDRNDAFFPQLFIEDHPEGPFLVCGADYQGQTVIHLPTGKRRDFLPRAAARGHGFCWMEYAYHAASETLIVMGCHWACPYEHRLYDFSHPMRGWPHIGADVWLDEDPRAPDIQGNRITVYQTVTPEDGARDGAREIASYQVFERRGLDLLPRKAWISEKAFERQRATTAAMETRKATIEAMRASPLFQLLVQETRERPFDPESGFYTGETSPGWCPFFEGREPLISKIVARGEPHIEIAWGLQEAPVKLTMSRGGGSSEELFERSEAGMRAAIEAARACLEEAAPRERHVPDG
;
A
#
# COMPACT_ATOMS: atom_id res chain seq x y z
N MET A 1 -5.51 -13.03 12.12
CA MET A 1 -4.77 -14.17 11.52
C MET A 1 -5.65 -15.31 11.00
N LYS A 2 -6.91 -15.47 11.45
CA LYS A 2 -7.78 -16.61 11.12
C LYS A 2 -7.90 -16.95 9.62
N HIS A 3 -8.03 -15.96 8.72
CA HIS A 3 -8.21 -16.22 7.28
C HIS A 3 -6.92 -16.23 6.44
N GLN A 4 -5.73 -16.10 7.03
CA GLN A 4 -4.49 -16.06 6.24
C GLN A 4 -4.27 -17.30 5.34
N PRO A 5 -4.55 -18.54 5.80
CA PRO A 5 -4.44 -19.72 4.94
C PRO A 5 -5.41 -19.68 3.75
N ALA A 6 -6.65 -19.22 3.97
CA ALA A 6 -7.66 -19.09 2.93
C ALA A 6 -7.29 -18.01 1.90
N LEU A 7 -6.82 -16.85 2.37
CA LEU A 7 -6.33 -15.78 1.50
C LEU A 7 -5.13 -16.20 0.67
N ARG A 8 -4.20 -17.00 1.25
CA ARG A 8 -3.08 -17.60 0.51
C ARG A 8 -3.58 -18.54 -0.58
N SER A 9 -4.50 -19.46 -0.26
CA SER A 9 -5.10 -20.38 -1.23
C SER A 9 -5.84 -19.65 -2.37
N LEU A 10 -6.61 -18.60 -2.06
CA LEU A 10 -7.27 -17.78 -3.08
C LEU A 10 -6.27 -17.05 -3.99
N ARG A 11 -5.16 -16.54 -3.42
CA ARG A 11 -4.08 -15.91 -4.20
C ARG A 11 -3.39 -16.90 -5.12
N GLU A 12 -3.12 -18.12 -4.66
CA GLU A 12 -2.56 -19.21 -5.48
C GLU A 12 -3.50 -19.57 -6.63
N ARG A 13 -4.81 -19.68 -6.37
CA ARG A 13 -5.83 -19.94 -7.41
C ARG A 13 -5.94 -18.80 -8.43
N LEU A 14 -5.84 -17.54 -8.00
CA LEU A 14 -5.78 -16.37 -8.88
C LEU A 14 -4.49 -16.34 -9.72
N ALA A 15 -3.35 -16.69 -9.11
CA ALA A 15 -2.07 -16.80 -9.80
C ALA A 15 -2.11 -17.90 -10.87
N ALA A 16 -2.73 -19.05 -10.58
CA ALA A 16 -2.94 -20.14 -11.53
C ALA A 16 -3.82 -19.70 -12.72
N LEU A 17 -4.91 -18.96 -12.49
CA LEU A 17 -5.72 -18.41 -13.59
C LEU A 17 -4.95 -17.38 -14.43
N SER A 18 -4.11 -16.57 -13.78
CA SER A 18 -3.24 -15.61 -14.47
C SER A 18 -2.17 -16.31 -15.31
N ALA A 19 -1.62 -17.43 -14.82
CA ALA A 19 -0.70 -18.27 -15.58
C ALA A 19 -1.39 -18.91 -16.79
N ALA A 20 -2.60 -19.46 -16.62
CA ALA A 20 -3.38 -20.02 -17.72
C ALA A 20 -3.74 -18.98 -18.79
N ARG A 21 -3.93 -17.70 -18.41
CA ARG A 21 -4.08 -16.59 -19.36
C ARG A 21 -2.81 -16.38 -20.18
N ARG A 22 -1.65 -16.32 -19.51
CA ARG A 22 -0.36 -16.18 -20.20
C ARG A 22 -0.09 -17.35 -21.16
N ASP A 23 -0.52 -18.57 -20.84
CA ASP A 23 -0.43 -19.71 -21.75
C ASP A 23 -1.27 -19.53 -23.02
N VAL A 24 -2.51 -19.06 -22.88
CA VAL A 24 -3.35 -18.75 -24.04
C VAL A 24 -2.75 -17.61 -24.87
N GLU A 25 -2.23 -16.56 -24.24
CA GLU A 25 -1.52 -15.48 -24.93
C GLU A 25 -0.28 -16.00 -25.68
N ARG A 26 0.48 -16.94 -25.09
CA ARG A 26 1.60 -17.62 -25.76
C ARG A 26 1.15 -18.48 -26.94
N GLN A 27 0.06 -19.22 -26.82
CA GLN A 27 -0.51 -20.00 -27.94
C GLN A 27 -0.96 -19.08 -29.08
N ILE A 28 -1.64 -17.99 -28.74
CA ILE A 28 -2.04 -16.94 -29.68
C ILE A 28 -0.82 -16.33 -30.38
N GLN A 29 0.29 -16.11 -29.68
CA GLN A 29 1.54 -15.61 -30.26
C GLN A 29 2.23 -16.64 -31.17
N ARG A 30 2.24 -17.93 -30.80
CA ARG A 30 2.79 -19.00 -31.67
C ARG A 30 2.02 -19.07 -32.99
N LEU A 31 0.70 -19.08 -32.93
CA LEU A 31 -0.18 -19.04 -34.11
C LEU A 31 0.05 -17.82 -35.00
N ALA A 32 0.61 -16.73 -34.47
CA ALA A 32 0.98 -15.54 -35.26
C ALA A 32 2.39 -15.61 -35.86
N ARG A 33 3.31 -16.39 -35.28
CA ARG A 33 4.68 -16.55 -35.78
C ARG A 33 4.79 -17.56 -36.91
N ASP A 34 3.94 -18.59 -36.90
CA ASP A 34 3.92 -19.64 -37.93
C ASP A 34 3.39 -19.13 -39.28
N ASP A 35 3.06 -17.83 -39.39
CA ASP A 35 2.43 -17.23 -40.54
C ASP A 35 3.17 -15.96 -41.00
N ALA A 36 4.39 -16.15 -41.52
CA ALA A 36 5.27 -15.07 -41.96
C ALA A 36 4.74 -14.25 -43.17
N GLY A 37 3.54 -14.56 -43.70
CA GLY A 37 2.98 -13.94 -44.90
C GLY A 37 1.74 -13.08 -44.71
N ASN A 38 1.12 -13.01 -43.52
CA ASN A 38 -0.17 -12.34 -43.35
C ASN A 38 -0.12 -11.20 -42.31
N PRO A 39 -0.14 -9.92 -42.73
CA PRO A 39 0.08 -8.77 -41.85
C PRO A 39 -1.13 -8.39 -40.97
N ARG A 40 -2.25 -9.12 -41.04
CA ARG A 40 -3.43 -8.88 -40.18
C ARG A 40 -3.79 -10.12 -39.35
N PRO A 41 -2.97 -10.47 -38.34
CA PRO A 41 -3.17 -11.67 -37.55
C PRO A 41 -4.40 -11.61 -36.61
N GLU A 42 -5.08 -10.48 -36.46
CA GLU A 42 -6.15 -10.26 -35.46
C GLU A 42 -7.54 -10.80 -35.84
N THR A 43 -7.79 -11.22 -37.09
CA THR A 43 -9.15 -11.55 -37.58
C THR A 43 -9.42 -13.05 -37.80
N ARG A 44 -8.58 -13.96 -37.28
CA ARG A 44 -8.79 -15.41 -37.48
C ARG A 44 -9.86 -16.00 -36.56
N PRO A 45 -10.78 -16.86 -37.09
CA PRO A 45 -11.75 -17.58 -36.28
C PRO A 45 -11.14 -18.41 -35.15
N GLU A 46 -9.98 -19.05 -35.36
CA GLU A 46 -9.36 -19.92 -34.34
C GLU A 46 -8.79 -19.12 -33.16
N ARG A 47 -8.16 -17.96 -33.40
CA ARG A 47 -7.68 -17.07 -32.31
C ARG A 47 -8.85 -16.47 -31.55
N SER A 48 -9.88 -16.04 -32.27
CA SER A 48 -11.13 -15.53 -31.68
C SER A 48 -11.82 -16.61 -30.84
N ALA A 49 -11.90 -17.85 -31.34
CA ALA A 49 -12.48 -18.98 -30.62
C ALA A 49 -11.66 -19.37 -29.38
N LEU A 50 -10.32 -19.45 -29.48
CA LEU A 50 -9.44 -19.72 -28.33
C LEU A 50 -9.55 -18.63 -27.26
N TRP A 51 -9.57 -17.36 -27.66
CA TRP A 51 -9.74 -16.25 -26.73
C TRP A 51 -11.14 -16.22 -26.13
N ALA A 52 -12.20 -16.44 -26.92
CA ALA A 52 -13.58 -16.50 -26.45
C ALA A 52 -13.78 -17.67 -25.46
N GLN A 53 -13.22 -18.85 -25.75
CA GLN A 53 -13.26 -20.00 -24.84
C GLN A 53 -12.49 -19.72 -23.55
N HIS A 54 -11.32 -19.08 -23.62
CA HIS A 54 -10.57 -18.67 -22.43
C HIS A 54 -11.36 -17.66 -21.60
N VAL A 55 -11.90 -16.61 -22.23
CA VAL A 55 -12.71 -15.57 -21.58
C VAL A 55 -13.94 -16.19 -20.91
N ALA A 56 -14.68 -17.04 -21.62
CA ALA A 56 -15.87 -17.71 -21.09
C ALA A 56 -15.55 -18.60 -19.87
N ARG A 57 -14.41 -19.29 -19.89
CA ARG A 57 -14.00 -20.21 -18.81
C ARG A 57 -13.37 -19.51 -17.61
N THR A 58 -12.62 -18.45 -17.83
CA THR A 58 -11.75 -17.86 -16.79
C THR A 58 -12.29 -16.57 -16.19
N ARG A 59 -13.02 -15.73 -16.95
CA ARG A 59 -13.54 -14.46 -16.41
C ARG A 59 -14.53 -14.66 -15.26
N PRO A 60 -15.54 -15.54 -15.35
CA PRO A 60 -16.48 -15.73 -14.23
C PRO A 60 -15.79 -16.23 -12.97
N ARG A 61 -14.88 -17.21 -13.11
CA ARG A 61 -14.14 -17.79 -11.98
C ARG A 61 -13.12 -16.83 -11.37
N ALA A 62 -12.38 -16.07 -12.19
CA ALA A 62 -11.46 -15.05 -11.71
C ALA A 62 -12.20 -13.93 -10.97
N ARG A 63 -13.36 -13.54 -11.49
CA ARG A 63 -14.26 -12.57 -10.85
C ARG A 63 -14.71 -13.05 -9.47
N LEU A 64 -15.24 -14.27 -9.38
CA LEU A 64 -15.69 -14.82 -8.10
C LEU A 64 -14.55 -15.00 -7.09
N LEU A 65 -13.34 -15.38 -7.54
CA LEU A 65 -12.15 -15.43 -6.67
C LEU A 65 -11.73 -14.05 -6.15
N HIS A 66 -11.84 -13.02 -7.00
CA HIS A 66 -11.56 -11.66 -6.61
C HIS A 66 -12.56 -11.16 -5.56
N LEU A 67 -13.85 -11.44 -5.79
CA LEU A 67 -14.94 -11.13 -4.87
C LEU A 67 -14.78 -11.86 -3.52
N ALA A 68 -14.53 -13.16 -3.54
CA ALA A 68 -14.26 -13.95 -2.32
C ALA A 68 -13.02 -13.42 -1.57
N SER A 69 -11.98 -13.00 -2.29
CA SER A 69 -10.81 -12.38 -1.65
C SER A 69 -11.12 -11.02 -1.05
N GLY A 70 -12.04 -10.24 -1.62
CA GLY A 70 -12.44 -8.95 -1.07
C GLY A 70 -13.36 -9.10 0.15
N LEU A 71 -14.31 -10.04 0.08
CA LEU A 71 -15.15 -10.46 1.21
C LEU A 71 -14.30 -10.84 2.43
N LEU A 72 -13.30 -11.73 2.27
CA LEU A 72 -12.39 -12.13 3.36
C LEU A 72 -11.49 -11.00 3.88
N ARG A 73 -11.39 -9.89 3.15
CA ARG A 73 -10.66 -8.68 3.57
C ARG A 73 -11.59 -7.63 4.17
N GLY A 74 -12.90 -7.91 4.28
CA GLY A 74 -13.89 -6.93 4.73
C GLY A 74 -14.15 -5.80 3.73
N VAL A 75 -13.69 -5.93 2.48
CA VAL A 75 -13.93 -4.92 1.43
C VAL A 75 -15.36 -5.11 0.94
N ASP A 76 -16.17 -4.05 0.96
CA ASP A 76 -17.56 -4.13 0.49
C ASP A 76 -17.66 -4.44 -1.01
N TYR A 77 -18.75 -5.10 -1.42
CA TYR A 77 -18.96 -5.52 -2.80
C TYR A 77 -18.93 -4.34 -3.79
N ARG A 78 -19.48 -3.18 -3.40
CA ARG A 78 -19.57 -1.99 -4.27
C ARG A 78 -18.19 -1.40 -4.54
N THR A 79 -17.27 -1.48 -3.59
CA THR A 79 -15.87 -1.08 -3.78
C THR A 79 -15.16 -1.99 -4.78
N ILE A 80 -15.46 -3.29 -4.80
CA ILE A 80 -14.79 -4.24 -5.70
C ILE A 80 -15.32 -4.14 -7.14
N GLU A 81 -16.64 -4.07 -7.34
CA GLU A 81 -17.24 -4.08 -8.68
C GLU A 81 -17.63 -2.67 -9.18
N GLY A 82 -17.46 -1.63 -8.37
CA GLY A 82 -17.95 -0.28 -8.66
C GLY A 82 -19.48 -0.23 -8.73
N SER A 83 -20.03 0.83 -9.33
CA SER A 83 -21.48 0.98 -9.60
C SER A 83 -22.03 0.00 -10.66
N ARG A 84 -21.36 -1.14 -10.89
CA ARG A 84 -21.78 -2.11 -11.92
C ARG A 84 -23.18 -2.63 -11.60
N GLN A 85 -23.96 -2.70 -12.67
CA GLN A 85 -25.39 -2.96 -12.68
C GLN A 85 -25.77 -4.21 -11.85
N VAL A 86 -26.85 -4.08 -11.08
CA VAL A 86 -27.54 -5.15 -10.33
C VAL A 86 -27.68 -6.45 -11.14
N ALA A 87 -27.79 -6.34 -12.47
CA ALA A 87 -27.89 -7.44 -13.42
C ALA A 87 -26.71 -8.44 -13.41
N ASN A 88 -25.56 -8.09 -12.85
CA ASN A 88 -24.38 -8.98 -12.78
C ASN A 88 -24.07 -9.44 -11.33
N ARG A 89 -25.00 -9.35 -10.39
CA ARG A 89 -24.81 -9.84 -9.02
C ARG A 89 -24.46 -11.35 -9.03
N PRO A 90 -23.35 -11.79 -8.40
CA PRO A 90 -23.04 -13.22 -8.29
C PRO A 90 -24.03 -13.90 -7.33
N ASP A 91 -24.24 -15.21 -7.50
CA ASP A 91 -24.99 -16.00 -6.52
C ASP A 91 -24.14 -16.14 -5.23
N PRO A 92 -24.68 -15.85 -4.03
CA PRO A 92 -23.99 -16.12 -2.76
C PRO A 92 -23.42 -17.53 -2.65
N ARG A 93 -24.09 -18.53 -3.23
CA ARG A 93 -23.65 -19.94 -3.23
C ARG A 93 -22.37 -20.15 -4.02
N ASP A 94 -22.19 -19.42 -5.12
CA ASP A 94 -20.97 -19.48 -5.91
C ASP A 94 -19.77 -18.97 -5.10
N LEU A 95 -19.97 -17.92 -4.31
CA LEU A 95 -18.93 -17.38 -3.41
C LEU A 95 -18.62 -18.35 -2.26
N LEU A 96 -19.64 -18.93 -1.61
CA LEU A 96 -19.44 -19.96 -0.57
C LEU A 96 -18.65 -21.15 -1.09
N SER A 97 -18.98 -21.64 -2.29
CA SER A 97 -18.27 -22.76 -2.91
C SER A 97 -16.78 -22.47 -3.13
N ILE A 98 -16.43 -21.20 -3.34
CA ILE A 98 -15.06 -20.75 -3.55
C ILE A 98 -14.30 -20.55 -2.23
N LEU A 99 -14.98 -20.07 -1.19
CA LEU A 99 -14.41 -19.91 0.15
C LEU A 99 -14.07 -21.26 0.80
N GLY A 100 -14.83 -22.32 0.47
CA GLY A 100 -14.61 -23.65 1.01
C GLY A 100 -14.74 -23.65 2.54
N PRO A 101 -13.85 -24.33 3.29
CA PRO A 101 -13.89 -24.34 4.76
C PRO A 101 -13.78 -22.96 5.42
N ALA A 102 -13.17 -21.98 4.74
CA ALA A 102 -13.12 -20.61 5.23
C ALA A 102 -14.48 -19.89 5.18
N GLY A 103 -15.47 -20.50 4.51
CA GLY A 103 -16.85 -20.07 4.47
C GLY A 103 -17.69 -20.52 5.66
N GLU A 104 -17.15 -21.29 6.62
CA GLU A 104 -17.94 -21.75 7.79
C GLU A 104 -18.47 -20.60 8.66
N GLU A 105 -17.81 -19.45 8.66
CA GLU A 105 -18.26 -18.23 9.35
C GLU A 105 -19.22 -17.37 8.48
N TRP A 106 -19.45 -17.77 7.22
CA TRP A 106 -20.27 -17.03 6.25
C TRP A 106 -21.53 -17.83 5.89
N THR A 107 -22.67 -17.17 5.87
CA THR A 107 -23.93 -17.77 5.42
C THR A 107 -24.30 -17.21 4.04
N GLU A 108 -25.23 -17.87 3.35
CA GLU A 108 -25.80 -17.31 2.11
C GLU A 108 -26.38 -15.91 2.38
N GLU A 109 -26.96 -15.71 3.58
CA GLU A 109 -27.53 -14.45 4.03
C GLU A 109 -26.47 -13.37 4.25
N THR A 110 -25.39 -13.63 4.99
CA THR A 110 -24.34 -12.62 5.23
C THR A 110 -23.58 -12.25 3.95
N ILE A 111 -23.43 -13.18 3.01
CA ILE A 111 -22.89 -12.87 1.68
C ILE A 111 -23.90 -12.09 0.85
N ALA A 112 -25.19 -12.40 0.91
CA ALA A 112 -26.22 -11.63 0.22
C ALA A 112 -26.23 -10.18 0.71
N GLU A 113 -26.19 -9.97 2.03
CA GLU A 113 -26.08 -8.65 2.66
C GLU A 113 -24.83 -7.88 2.21
N TRP A 114 -23.68 -8.56 2.19
CA TRP A 114 -22.44 -7.99 1.67
C TRP A 114 -22.54 -7.59 0.20
N LEU A 115 -23.17 -8.42 -0.63
CA LEU A 115 -23.44 -8.14 -2.06
C LEU A 115 -24.39 -6.94 -2.24
N ASP A 116 -25.25 -6.67 -1.27
CA ASP A 116 -26.11 -5.48 -1.26
C ASP A 116 -25.38 -4.21 -0.81
N GLY A 117 -24.12 -4.36 -0.40
CA GLY A 117 -23.23 -3.28 0.04
C GLY A 117 -23.35 -2.96 1.52
N LEU A 118 -23.85 -3.89 2.34
CA LEU A 118 -23.79 -3.76 3.80
C LEU A 118 -22.35 -4.08 4.27
N PRO A 119 -21.75 -3.27 5.15
CA PRO A 119 -20.39 -3.49 5.62
C PRO A 119 -20.26 -4.81 6.38
N VAL A 120 -19.13 -5.49 6.17
CA VAL A 120 -18.81 -6.82 6.76
C VAL A 120 -18.67 -6.78 8.28
N ALA A 121 -18.35 -5.63 8.86
CA ALA A 121 -18.55 -5.39 10.29
C ALA A 121 -19.88 -4.66 10.46
N SER A 122 -20.82 -5.31 11.13
CA SER A 122 -22.03 -4.65 11.55
C SER A 122 -21.62 -3.52 12.52
N LEU A 123 -21.88 -2.27 12.11
CA LEU A 123 -21.68 -1.06 12.94
C LEU A 123 -22.73 -1.05 14.06
N THR A 124 -22.61 -2.02 14.95
CA THR A 124 -23.56 -2.31 16.02
C THR A 124 -22.99 -1.86 17.37
N PRO A 125 -23.86 -1.66 18.38
CA PRO A 125 -23.42 -1.28 19.71
C PRO A 125 -22.38 -2.23 20.34
N GLU A 126 -22.43 -3.53 20.02
CA GLU A 126 -21.52 -4.54 20.57
C GLU A 126 -20.07 -4.38 20.07
N ASN A 127 -19.91 -3.81 18.87
CA ASN A 127 -18.60 -3.56 18.25
C ASN A 127 -18.06 -2.15 18.53
N LEU A 128 -18.85 -1.28 19.17
CA LEU A 128 -18.44 0.08 19.49
C LEU A 128 -17.25 0.04 20.48
N ASP A 129 -16.17 0.71 20.10
CA ASP A 129 -14.94 0.82 20.90
C ASP A 129 -14.86 2.17 21.60
N ASP A 130 -15.07 3.24 20.84
CA ASP A 130 -14.91 4.61 21.31
C ASP A 130 -15.90 5.55 20.59
N VAL A 131 -16.20 6.68 21.22
CA VAL A 131 -17.00 7.76 20.65
C VAL A 131 -16.35 9.10 20.97
N GLU A 132 -15.93 9.81 19.92
CA GLU A 132 -15.44 11.18 20.03
C GLU A 132 -16.51 12.16 19.55
N THR A 133 -16.47 13.38 20.09
CA THR A 133 -17.43 14.44 19.75
C THR A 133 -16.70 15.72 19.41
N PHE A 134 -17.09 16.33 18.30
CA PHE A 134 -16.53 17.57 17.80
C PHE A 134 -17.63 18.59 17.58
N SER A 135 -17.38 19.83 17.98
CA SER A 135 -18.29 20.95 17.74
C SER A 135 -17.77 21.78 16.57
N SER A 136 -18.68 22.30 15.75
CA SER A 136 -18.31 23.28 14.74
C SER A 136 -17.88 24.61 15.41
N PRO A 137 -17.11 25.48 14.73
CA PRO A 137 -16.60 26.73 15.33
C PRO A 137 -17.68 27.63 15.95
N SER A 138 -18.84 27.73 15.33
CA SER A 138 -20.02 28.47 15.82
C SER A 138 -20.81 27.71 16.90
N GLY A 139 -20.56 26.41 17.06
CA GLY A 139 -21.34 25.50 17.89
C GLY A 139 -22.73 25.18 17.32
N ALA A 140 -23.03 25.54 16.06
CA ALA A 140 -24.31 25.26 15.42
C ALA A 140 -24.47 23.78 15.05
N TYR A 141 -23.37 23.06 14.86
CA TYR A 141 -23.35 21.64 14.53
C TYR A 141 -22.46 20.85 15.49
N ARG A 142 -22.82 19.58 15.70
CA ARG A 142 -22.03 18.61 16.44
C ARG A 142 -21.82 17.38 15.56
N LEU A 143 -20.60 16.87 15.52
CA LEU A 143 -20.24 15.63 14.86
C LEU A 143 -19.82 14.61 15.92
N GLU A 144 -20.55 13.51 15.98
CA GLU A 144 -20.21 12.35 16.80
C GLU A 144 -19.54 11.31 15.90
N VAL A 145 -18.30 10.93 16.25
CA VAL A 145 -17.51 9.93 15.54
C VAL A 145 -17.44 8.70 16.42
N ALA A 146 -18.18 7.66 16.04
CA ALA A 146 -18.13 6.36 16.68
C ALA A 146 -17.11 5.46 15.99
N CYS A 147 -16.14 4.92 16.72
CA CYS A 147 -15.17 3.93 16.24
C CYS A 147 -15.62 2.52 16.61
N TYR A 148 -15.55 1.59 15.66
CA TYR A 148 -16.00 0.22 15.82
C TYR A 148 -14.87 -0.75 15.54
N ARG A 149 -14.69 -1.72 16.44
CA ARG A 149 -13.79 -2.86 16.22
C ARG A 149 -14.33 -3.71 15.07
N GLY A 150 -13.50 -3.99 14.08
CA GLY A 150 -13.85 -4.99 13.08
C GLY A 150 -13.52 -6.40 13.56
N ALA A 151 -14.08 -7.39 12.86
CA ALA A 151 -13.75 -8.81 13.07
C ALA A 151 -12.28 -9.16 12.77
N THR A 152 -11.54 -8.24 12.15
CA THR A 152 -10.12 -8.36 11.84
C THR A 152 -9.33 -7.21 12.48
N HIS A 153 -8.07 -7.01 12.09
CA HIS A 153 -7.29 -5.85 12.52
C HIS A 153 -7.77 -4.52 11.89
N LEU A 154 -8.79 -4.58 11.03
CA LEU A 154 -9.43 -3.40 10.46
C LEU A 154 -10.50 -2.91 11.42
N ALA A 155 -10.52 -1.61 11.68
CA ALA A 155 -11.56 -0.93 12.43
C ALA A 155 -12.28 0.07 11.53
N TYR A 156 -13.49 0.47 11.93
CA TYR A 156 -14.40 1.29 11.13
C TYR A 156 -14.81 2.51 11.93
N SER A 157 -15.30 3.55 11.27
CA SER A 157 -15.85 4.71 11.95
C SER A 157 -17.15 5.19 11.32
N ARG A 158 -18.02 5.80 12.14
CA ARG A 158 -19.26 6.44 11.72
C ARG A 158 -19.29 7.86 12.23
N GLY A 159 -19.28 8.82 11.31
CA GLY A 159 -19.54 10.22 11.60
C GLY A 159 -21.03 10.54 11.49
N THR A 160 -21.66 10.95 12.59
CA THR A 160 -23.04 11.43 12.63
C THR A 160 -23.05 12.91 12.94
N VAL A 161 -23.44 13.73 11.96
CA VAL A 161 -23.54 15.19 12.16
C VAL A 161 -24.99 15.58 12.46
N VAL A 162 -25.19 16.31 13.55
CA VAL A 162 -26.48 16.81 14.02
C VAL A 162 -26.43 18.34 14.12
N ARG A 163 -27.55 18.99 13.81
CA ARG A 163 -27.71 20.42 14.11
C ARG A 163 -28.05 20.59 15.60
N ARG A 164 -27.47 21.59 16.26
CA ARG A 164 -27.72 21.86 17.67
C ARG A 164 -29.21 22.08 17.91
N GLY A 165 -29.79 21.34 18.86
CA GLY A 165 -31.20 21.40 19.22
C GLY A 165 -32.10 20.48 18.38
N GLU A 166 -31.57 19.84 17.35
CA GLU A 166 -32.28 18.84 16.56
C GLU A 166 -31.80 17.42 16.93
N SER A 167 -32.72 16.46 16.94
CA SER A 167 -32.40 15.04 17.16
C SER A 167 -32.14 14.28 15.85
N ALA A 168 -32.67 14.78 14.74
CA ALA A 168 -32.48 14.19 13.43
C ALA A 168 -31.05 14.49 12.91
N PRO A 169 -30.32 13.49 12.39
CA PRO A 169 -29.02 13.74 11.78
C PRO A 169 -29.17 14.53 10.48
N VAL A 170 -28.29 15.51 10.29
CA VAL A 170 -28.10 16.20 9.00
C VAL A 170 -27.52 15.23 7.99
N ALA A 171 -26.56 14.39 8.41
CA ALA A 171 -25.97 13.33 7.62
C ALA A 171 -25.30 12.27 8.51
N VAL A 172 -25.17 11.06 7.96
CA VAL A 172 -24.41 9.94 8.53
C VAL A 172 -23.40 9.46 7.48
N VAL A 173 -22.14 9.29 7.90
CA VAL A 173 -21.04 8.86 7.03
C VAL A 173 -20.32 7.69 7.68
N ASP A 174 -20.48 6.52 7.07
CA ASP A 174 -19.74 5.31 7.43
C ASP A 174 -18.42 5.28 6.66
N ARG A 175 -17.32 4.96 7.35
CA ARG A 175 -15.96 4.91 6.81
C ARG A 175 -15.32 3.56 7.10
N ASN A 176 -14.64 3.01 6.10
CA ASN A 176 -13.91 1.75 6.16
C ASN A 176 -12.52 1.83 6.83
N ASP A 177 -12.36 2.76 7.78
CA ASP A 177 -11.14 2.98 8.55
C ASP A 177 -11.53 3.57 9.93
N ALA A 178 -10.74 3.30 10.97
CA ALA A 178 -10.99 3.85 12.31
C ALA A 178 -10.73 5.35 12.39
N PHE A 179 -9.73 5.84 11.67
CA PHE A 179 -9.41 7.26 11.67
C PHE A 179 -10.41 8.01 10.79
N PHE A 180 -11.15 8.95 11.39
CA PHE A 180 -12.16 9.76 10.72
C PHE A 180 -11.64 11.20 10.53
N PRO A 181 -10.98 11.53 9.41
CA PRO A 181 -10.53 12.88 9.16
C PRO A 181 -11.74 13.79 8.94
N GLN A 182 -11.74 14.98 9.56
CA GLN A 182 -12.87 15.90 9.53
C GLN A 182 -12.47 17.37 9.61
N LEU A 183 -13.24 18.24 8.95
CA LEU A 183 -13.11 19.69 9.05
C LEU A 183 -14.48 20.37 8.85
N PHE A 184 -14.86 21.20 9.81
CA PHE A 184 -15.95 22.16 9.65
C PHE A 184 -15.44 23.42 8.95
N ILE A 185 -16.12 23.83 7.88
CA ILE A 185 -15.85 25.07 7.15
C ILE A 185 -17.12 25.91 7.24
N GLU A 186 -17.14 26.96 8.06
CA GLU A 186 -18.36 27.77 8.29
C GLU A 186 -18.34 29.14 7.63
N ASP A 187 -17.18 29.60 7.17
CA ASP A 187 -16.93 30.90 6.55
C ASP A 187 -16.86 30.85 5.01
N HIS A 188 -17.30 29.74 4.41
CA HIS A 188 -17.38 29.62 2.95
C HIS A 188 -18.59 30.38 2.39
N PRO A 189 -18.47 31.12 1.27
CA PRO A 189 -19.57 31.94 0.73
C PRO A 189 -20.85 31.18 0.36
N GLU A 190 -20.74 29.92 -0.07
CA GLU A 190 -21.90 29.05 -0.34
C GLU A 190 -22.57 28.45 0.92
N GLY A 191 -22.03 28.70 2.13
CA GLY A 191 -22.59 28.22 3.40
C GLY A 191 -21.66 27.26 4.15
N PRO A 192 -22.09 26.73 5.31
CA PRO A 192 -21.25 25.85 6.11
C PRO A 192 -21.19 24.42 5.55
N PHE A 193 -19.99 23.84 5.57
CA PHE A 193 -19.70 22.49 5.09
C PHE A 193 -19.00 21.64 6.14
N LEU A 194 -19.16 20.33 6.02
CA LEU A 194 -18.31 19.33 6.65
C LEU A 194 -17.55 18.59 5.54
N VAL A 195 -16.22 18.60 5.64
CA VAL A 195 -15.32 17.77 4.82
C VAL A 195 -14.89 16.57 5.65
N CYS A 196 -15.07 15.36 5.12
CA CYS A 196 -14.64 14.10 5.72
C CYS A 196 -14.37 13.05 4.62
N GLY A 197 -14.43 11.75 4.93
CA GLY A 197 -14.34 10.71 3.91
C GLY A 197 -15.05 9.42 4.29
N ALA A 198 -15.96 8.95 3.43
CA ALA A 198 -16.62 7.65 3.57
C ALA A 198 -15.73 6.45 3.19
N ASP A 199 -14.56 6.70 2.59
CA ASP A 199 -13.59 5.67 2.23
C ASP A 199 -12.19 6.15 2.61
N TYR A 200 -11.30 5.23 3.01
CA TYR A 200 -9.92 5.48 3.39
C TYR A 200 -9.19 6.40 2.38
N GLN A 201 -9.47 6.23 1.09
CA GLN A 201 -8.90 6.99 -0.02
C GLN A 201 -9.94 7.85 -0.77
N GLY A 202 -11.17 7.93 -0.27
CA GLY A 202 -12.25 8.76 -0.80
C GLY A 202 -12.59 9.97 0.07
N GLN A 203 -13.35 10.89 -0.51
CA GLN A 203 -13.66 12.19 0.08
C GLN A 203 -15.16 12.43 0.06
N THR A 204 -15.67 13.02 1.13
CA THR A 204 -17.08 13.34 1.31
C THR A 204 -17.22 14.79 1.74
N VAL A 205 -18.08 15.54 1.05
CA VAL A 205 -18.42 16.92 1.42
C VAL A 205 -19.92 17.00 1.64
N ILE A 206 -20.33 17.60 2.76
CA ILE A 206 -21.74 17.77 3.14
C ILE A 206 -22.02 19.25 3.31
N HIS A 207 -23.03 19.75 2.59
CA HIS A 207 -23.59 21.09 2.80
C HIS A 207 -24.56 21.08 3.98
N LEU A 208 -24.07 21.51 5.14
CA LEU A 208 -24.71 21.33 6.46
C LEU A 208 -26.14 21.91 6.59
N PRO A 209 -26.49 23.05 5.96
CA PRO A 209 -27.86 23.55 6.03
C PRO A 209 -28.88 22.62 5.35
N THR A 210 -28.47 21.96 4.28
CA THR A 210 -29.38 21.18 3.40
C THR A 210 -29.22 19.67 3.53
N GLY A 211 -28.17 19.18 4.18
CA GLY A 211 -27.81 17.75 4.18
C GLY A 211 -27.35 17.21 2.82
N LYS A 212 -27.26 18.05 1.77
CA LYS A 212 -26.76 17.61 0.46
C LYS A 212 -25.33 17.10 0.60
N ARG A 213 -25.09 15.89 0.09
CA ARG A 213 -23.84 15.17 0.20
C ARG A 213 -23.25 14.92 -1.18
N ARG A 214 -21.92 15.02 -1.28
CA ARG A 214 -21.14 14.61 -2.44
C ARG A 214 -20.02 13.70 -1.98
N ASP A 215 -19.95 12.51 -2.56
CA ASP A 215 -18.86 11.57 -2.38
C ASP A 215 -18.00 11.52 -3.66
N PHE A 216 -16.69 11.37 -3.48
CA PHE A 216 -15.74 11.18 -4.55
C PHE A 216 -14.77 10.07 -4.18
N LEU A 217 -14.64 9.07 -5.05
CA LEU A 217 -13.65 8.02 -4.93
C LEU A 217 -12.78 8.02 -6.19
N PRO A 218 -11.49 8.40 -6.11
CA PRO A 218 -10.59 8.35 -7.26
C PRO A 218 -10.50 6.94 -7.84
N ARG A 219 -10.38 6.79 -9.17
CA ARG A 219 -10.20 5.46 -9.80
C ARG A 219 -8.97 4.71 -9.29
N ALA A 220 -7.95 5.42 -8.84
CA ALA A 220 -6.77 4.81 -8.22
C ALA A 220 -7.09 4.20 -6.85
N ALA A 221 -8.02 4.80 -6.09
CA ALA A 221 -8.46 4.33 -4.79
C ALA A 221 -9.14 2.96 -4.84
N ALA A 222 -9.94 2.70 -5.89
CA ALA A 222 -10.53 1.38 -6.14
C ALA A 222 -9.48 0.25 -6.32
N ARG A 223 -8.20 0.60 -6.55
CA ARG A 223 -7.07 -0.34 -6.62
C ARG A 223 -6.15 -0.25 -5.39
N GLY A 224 -6.55 0.48 -4.37
CA GLY A 224 -5.74 0.78 -3.18
C GLY A 224 -4.62 1.80 -3.43
N HIS A 225 -4.54 2.43 -4.59
CA HIS A 225 -3.47 3.37 -4.96
C HIS A 225 -3.93 4.84 -4.92
N GLY A 226 -5.03 5.14 -4.23
CA GLY A 226 -5.51 6.50 -4.04
C GLY A 226 -4.59 7.31 -3.13
N PHE A 227 -4.78 8.63 -3.14
CA PHE A 227 -4.15 9.52 -2.17
C PHE A 227 -5.03 9.55 -0.91
N CYS A 228 -4.47 9.14 0.22
CA CYS A 228 -5.16 9.08 1.50
C CYS A 228 -5.19 10.49 2.12
N TRP A 229 -6.37 11.04 2.30
CA TRP A 229 -6.60 12.34 2.93
C TRP A 229 -6.52 12.18 4.45
N MET A 230 -5.58 12.87 5.10
CA MET A 230 -5.29 12.69 6.53
C MET A 230 -5.69 13.91 7.36
N GLU A 231 -5.27 15.10 6.93
CA GLU A 231 -5.60 16.36 7.63
C GLU A 231 -6.09 17.41 6.65
N TYR A 232 -6.88 18.35 7.16
CA TYR A 232 -7.54 19.39 6.38
C TYR A 232 -7.30 20.75 7.02
N ALA A 233 -7.04 21.75 6.18
CA ALA A 233 -7.16 23.15 6.54
C ALA A 233 -7.87 23.89 5.41
N TYR A 234 -8.64 24.93 5.75
CA TYR A 234 -9.33 25.76 4.77
C TYR A 234 -8.81 27.18 4.82
N HIS A 235 -8.51 27.75 3.65
CA HIS A 235 -8.09 29.13 3.50
C HIS A 235 -9.20 29.94 2.83
N ALA A 236 -9.98 30.64 3.65
CA ALA A 236 -11.20 31.34 3.23
C ALA A 236 -10.99 32.39 2.15
N ALA A 237 -9.92 33.19 2.26
CA ALA A 237 -9.69 34.29 1.32
C ALA A 237 -9.40 33.84 -0.12
N SER A 238 -8.98 32.59 -0.32
CA SER A 238 -8.73 32.01 -1.65
C SER A 238 -9.61 30.81 -1.99
N GLU A 239 -10.57 30.49 -1.11
CA GLU A 239 -11.45 29.31 -1.19
C GLU A 239 -10.65 28.03 -1.50
N THR A 240 -9.52 27.85 -0.80
CA THR A 240 -8.62 26.71 -1.03
C THR A 240 -8.70 25.73 0.12
N LEU A 241 -8.93 24.45 -0.20
CA LEU A 241 -8.76 23.37 0.75
C LEU A 241 -7.32 22.85 0.66
N ILE A 242 -6.59 22.92 1.78
CA ILE A 242 -5.26 22.35 1.96
C ILE A 242 -5.44 20.98 2.60
N VAL A 243 -4.89 19.95 1.99
CA VAL A 243 -4.99 18.58 2.45
C VAL A 243 -3.61 18.01 2.63
N MET A 244 -3.30 17.54 3.84
CA MET A 244 -2.13 16.71 4.09
C MET A 244 -2.53 15.25 3.90
N GLY A 245 -1.69 14.47 3.24
CA GLY A 245 -1.97 13.07 2.98
C GLY A 245 -0.79 12.30 2.40
N CYS A 246 -1.00 11.04 2.03
CA CYS A 246 0.07 10.20 1.49
C CYS A 246 -0.47 9.13 0.52
N HIS A 247 0.44 8.51 -0.23
CA HIS A 247 0.19 7.26 -0.93
C HIS A 247 0.81 6.11 -0.13
N TRP A 248 0.03 5.41 0.70
CA TRP A 248 0.50 4.28 1.53
C TRP A 248 1.42 4.64 2.70
N ALA A 249 0.99 5.57 3.56
CA ALA A 249 1.69 5.97 4.79
C ALA A 249 3.08 6.62 4.60
N CYS A 250 3.60 6.75 3.37
CA CYS A 250 4.74 7.61 3.01
C CYS A 250 4.95 7.63 1.47
N PRO A 251 5.58 8.69 0.91
CA PRO A 251 5.81 9.98 1.55
C PRO A 251 4.48 10.73 1.77
N TYR A 252 4.50 11.66 2.73
CA TYR A 252 3.41 12.59 2.96
C TYR A 252 3.65 13.89 2.21
N GLU A 253 2.57 14.50 1.75
CA GLU A 253 2.58 15.76 1.00
C GLU A 253 1.34 16.59 1.30
N HIS A 254 1.46 17.89 1.07
CA HIS A 254 0.36 18.83 1.00
C HIS A 254 -0.21 18.87 -0.44
N ARG A 255 -1.52 18.76 -0.58
CA ARG A 255 -2.24 18.99 -1.84
C ARG A 255 -3.25 20.11 -1.66
N LEU A 256 -3.37 20.94 -2.69
CA LEU A 256 -4.28 22.08 -2.68
C LEU A 256 -5.44 21.78 -3.62
N TYR A 257 -6.65 22.07 -3.20
CA TYR A 257 -7.85 21.86 -4.01
C TYR A 257 -8.63 23.15 -4.12
N ASP A 258 -9.15 23.42 -5.32
CA ASP A 258 -10.09 24.51 -5.53
C ASP A 258 -11.40 24.14 -4.86
N PHE A 259 -11.77 24.90 -3.84
CA PHE A 259 -12.95 24.65 -3.02
C PHE A 259 -14.02 25.73 -3.23
N SER A 260 -13.91 26.58 -4.27
CA SER A 260 -14.87 27.66 -4.57
C SER A 260 -16.32 27.18 -4.78
N HIS A 261 -16.49 25.95 -5.26
CA HIS A 261 -17.81 25.34 -5.49
C HIS A 261 -17.87 23.90 -4.96
N PRO A 262 -17.92 23.70 -3.63
CA PRO A 262 -17.72 22.39 -2.99
C PRO A 262 -18.66 21.29 -3.50
N MET A 263 -19.89 21.65 -3.86
CA MET A 263 -20.88 20.68 -4.36
C MET A 263 -20.71 20.31 -5.84
N ARG A 264 -19.88 21.04 -6.59
CA ARG A 264 -19.56 20.74 -8.01
C ARG A 264 -18.31 19.88 -8.16
N GLY A 265 -17.48 19.85 -7.13
CA GLY A 265 -16.24 19.09 -7.07
C GLY A 265 -15.08 19.95 -6.60
N TRP A 266 -13.96 19.29 -6.35
CA TRP A 266 -12.75 19.89 -5.78
C TRP A 266 -11.56 19.49 -6.65
N PRO A 267 -11.32 20.16 -7.79
CA PRO A 267 -10.18 19.83 -8.63
C PRO A 267 -8.87 20.18 -7.91
N HIS A 268 -7.87 19.33 -8.10
CA HIS A 268 -6.53 19.54 -7.57
C HIS A 268 -5.88 20.75 -8.27
N ILE A 269 -5.28 21.64 -7.47
CA ILE A 269 -4.45 22.75 -7.92
C ILE A 269 -3.01 22.21 -7.96
N GLY A 270 -2.58 21.76 -9.15
CA GLY A 270 -1.38 20.96 -9.33
C GLY A 270 -0.09 21.80 -9.40
N ALA A 271 1.02 21.18 -8.98
CA ALA A 271 2.38 21.66 -9.24
C ALA A 271 3.16 20.55 -9.97
N ASP A 272 4.17 20.93 -10.75
CA ASP A 272 5.10 19.97 -11.37
C ASP A 272 6.07 19.33 -10.35
N VAL A 273 6.03 19.80 -9.11
CA VAL A 273 6.86 19.34 -7.99
C VAL A 273 5.97 18.87 -6.85
N TRP A 274 6.48 17.92 -6.08
CA TRP A 274 5.83 17.46 -4.85
C TRP A 274 5.92 18.57 -3.80
N LEU A 275 4.82 18.76 -3.07
CA LEU A 275 4.78 19.72 -1.95
C LEU A 275 4.93 18.90 -0.68
N ASP A 276 6.17 18.58 -0.33
CA ASP A 276 6.49 17.73 0.83
C ASP A 276 5.75 18.20 2.11
N GLU A 277 5.33 17.24 2.93
CA GLU A 277 4.72 17.54 4.23
C GLU A 277 5.69 18.41 5.05
N ASP A 278 5.11 19.41 5.71
CA ASP A 278 5.75 20.14 6.77
C ASP A 278 4.71 20.49 7.86
N PRO A 279 5.09 20.45 9.14
CA PRO A 279 4.20 20.89 10.23
C PRO A 279 3.72 22.34 10.07
N ARG A 280 4.49 23.17 9.37
CA ARG A 280 4.03 24.50 8.97
C ARG A 280 3.21 24.38 7.69
N ALA A 281 1.90 24.56 7.84
CA ALA A 281 0.97 24.62 6.72
C ALA A 281 1.41 25.65 5.65
N PRO A 282 1.05 25.42 4.37
CA PRO A 282 1.26 26.38 3.30
C PRO A 282 0.66 27.77 3.63
N ASP A 283 1.42 28.83 3.39
CA ASP A 283 0.98 30.22 3.54
C ASP A 283 0.43 30.75 2.21
N ILE A 284 -0.84 31.17 2.18
CA ILE A 284 -1.55 31.61 0.98
C ILE A 284 -1.86 33.10 1.09
N GLN A 285 -1.35 33.89 0.15
CA GLN A 285 -1.55 35.34 0.09
C GLN A 285 -1.98 35.74 -1.33
N GLY A 286 -3.28 35.83 -1.54
CA GLY A 286 -3.86 36.02 -2.87
C GLY A 286 -3.53 34.84 -3.78
N ASN A 287 -2.81 35.09 -4.87
CA ASN A 287 -2.32 34.04 -5.78
C ASN A 287 -0.93 33.50 -5.40
N ARG A 288 -0.28 34.03 -4.36
CA ARG A 288 1.03 33.58 -3.92
C ARG A 288 0.89 32.48 -2.87
N ILE A 289 1.55 31.34 -3.07
CA ILE A 289 1.55 30.21 -2.14
C ILE A 289 2.98 29.91 -1.74
N THR A 290 3.26 29.87 -0.43
CA THR A 290 4.58 29.52 0.10
C THR A 290 4.48 28.23 0.88
N VAL A 291 5.23 27.22 0.46
CA VAL A 291 5.39 25.95 1.18
C VAL A 291 6.76 25.92 1.84
N TYR A 292 6.87 25.24 2.97
CA TYR A 292 8.04 25.25 3.83
C TYR A 292 8.60 23.85 3.99
N GLN A 293 9.87 23.78 4.37
CA GLN A 293 10.50 22.62 4.98
C GLN A 293 11.22 23.12 6.21
N THR A 294 10.89 22.58 7.37
CA THR A 294 11.40 22.97 8.67
C THR A 294 12.35 21.91 9.20
N VAL A 295 13.35 22.34 9.97
CA VAL A 295 14.29 21.40 10.60
C VAL A 295 13.60 20.77 11.80
N THR A 296 13.46 19.45 11.80
CA THR A 296 13.10 18.71 13.02
C THR A 296 14.25 18.86 14.02
N PRO A 297 14.01 19.38 15.24
CA PRO A 297 15.04 19.46 16.28
C PRO A 297 15.61 18.06 16.57
N GLU A 298 16.93 17.97 16.76
CA GLU A 298 17.62 16.70 17.06
C GLU A 298 17.09 16.06 18.35
N ASP A 299 16.62 16.87 19.30
CA ASP A 299 16.09 16.43 20.60
C ASP A 299 14.60 16.08 20.59
N GLY A 300 13.93 16.04 19.43
CA GLY A 300 12.52 15.65 19.32
C GLY A 300 11.53 16.63 19.98
N ALA A 301 11.96 17.84 20.35
CA ALA A 301 11.10 18.87 20.93
C ALA A 301 9.98 19.26 19.95
N ARG A 302 8.72 18.95 20.29
CA ARG A 302 7.57 19.16 19.42
C ARG A 302 7.02 20.60 19.43
N ASP A 303 7.32 21.38 20.47
CA ASP A 303 6.58 22.63 20.77
C ASP A 303 7.38 23.93 20.55
N GLY A 304 8.49 23.87 19.80
CA GLY A 304 9.28 25.05 19.43
C GLY A 304 8.98 25.56 18.03
N ALA A 305 9.16 26.88 17.81
CA ALA A 305 9.19 27.45 16.47
C ALA A 305 10.34 26.79 15.67
N ARG A 306 9.99 25.92 14.72
CA ARG A 306 10.98 25.19 13.93
C ARG A 306 11.66 26.14 12.95
N GLU A 307 12.98 26.03 12.84
CA GLU A 307 13.76 26.79 11.87
C GLU A 307 13.37 26.37 10.44
N ILE A 308 13.14 27.35 9.56
CA ILE A 308 12.86 27.08 8.14
C ILE A 308 14.16 26.67 7.45
N ALA A 309 14.22 25.42 7.01
CA ALA A 309 15.32 24.84 6.25
C ALA A 309 15.26 25.23 4.77
N SER A 310 14.07 25.27 4.19
CA SER A 310 13.84 25.72 2.82
C SER A 310 12.40 26.22 2.64
N TYR A 311 12.15 26.96 1.57
CA TYR A 311 10.81 27.29 1.13
C TYR A 311 10.72 27.36 -0.39
N GLN A 312 9.53 27.11 -0.92
CA GLN A 312 9.18 27.32 -2.32
C GLN A 312 7.96 28.23 -2.41
N VAL A 313 8.03 29.21 -3.31
CA VAL A 313 6.96 30.17 -3.60
C VAL A 313 6.42 29.87 -4.98
N PHE A 314 5.11 29.68 -5.05
CA PHE A 314 4.34 29.45 -6.26
C PHE A 314 3.39 30.62 -6.52
N GLU A 315 3.09 30.84 -7.79
CA GLU A 315 1.95 31.65 -8.24
C GLU A 315 0.86 30.73 -8.76
N ARG A 316 -0.33 30.80 -8.15
CA ARG A 316 -1.53 30.12 -8.62
C ARG A 316 -2.08 30.81 -9.86
N ARG A 317 -2.25 30.05 -10.95
CA ARG A 317 -2.97 30.46 -12.17
C ARG A 317 -4.04 29.42 -12.47
N GLY A 318 -5.27 29.69 -12.02
CA GLY A 318 -6.35 28.72 -12.10
C GLY A 318 -6.05 27.47 -11.26
N LEU A 319 -5.88 26.33 -11.94
CA LEU A 319 -5.57 25.02 -11.34
C LEU A 319 -4.09 24.67 -11.36
N ASP A 320 -3.23 25.60 -11.78
CA ASP A 320 -1.78 25.38 -11.85
C ASP A 320 -1.03 26.22 -10.81
N LEU A 321 0.02 25.65 -10.21
CA LEU A 321 0.99 26.30 -9.35
C LEU A 321 2.31 26.44 -10.09
N LEU A 322 2.63 27.68 -10.48
CA LEU A 322 3.86 27.98 -11.20
C LEU A 322 4.97 28.35 -10.23
N PRO A 323 6.12 27.67 -10.22
CA PRO A 323 7.23 28.02 -9.34
C PRO A 323 7.75 29.42 -9.68
N ARG A 324 7.96 30.25 -8.64
CA ARG A 324 8.47 31.62 -8.77
C ARG A 324 9.80 31.82 -8.09
N LYS A 325 9.96 31.25 -6.90
CA LYS A 325 11.18 31.40 -6.10
C LYS A 325 11.34 30.16 -5.24
N ALA A 326 12.58 29.71 -5.11
CA ALA A 326 12.95 28.72 -4.10
C ALA A 326 14.13 29.28 -3.29
N TRP A 327 14.20 28.89 -2.03
CA TRP A 327 15.34 29.17 -1.17
C TRP A 327 15.60 27.95 -0.29
N ILE A 328 16.88 27.64 -0.10
CA ILE A 328 17.35 26.59 0.79
C ILE A 328 18.44 27.20 1.69
N SER A 329 18.40 26.89 2.99
CA SER A 329 19.45 27.30 3.90
C SER A 329 20.75 26.58 3.58
N GLU A 330 21.89 27.17 3.91
CA GLU A 330 23.20 26.57 3.67
C GLU A 330 23.30 25.19 4.34
N LYS A 331 22.89 25.08 5.60
CA LYS A 331 22.83 23.80 6.34
C LYS A 331 21.92 22.76 5.67
N ALA A 332 20.77 23.16 5.12
CA ALA A 332 19.88 22.24 4.41
C ALA A 332 20.48 21.79 3.06
N PHE A 333 21.13 22.70 2.34
CA PHE A 333 21.82 22.41 1.09
C PHE A 333 23.00 21.45 1.29
N GLU A 334 23.79 21.66 2.35
CA GLU A 334 24.87 20.75 2.73
C GLU A 334 24.34 19.35 3.09
N ARG A 335 23.25 19.25 3.85
CA ARG A 335 22.58 17.96 4.12
C ARG A 335 22.10 17.29 2.86
N GLN A 336 21.45 18.03 1.94
CA GLN A 336 21.00 17.47 0.67
C GLN A 336 22.19 16.94 -0.15
N ARG A 337 23.28 17.72 -0.25
CA ARG A 337 24.52 17.29 -0.91
C ARG A 337 25.11 16.04 -0.26
N ALA A 338 25.16 15.99 1.07
CA ALA A 338 25.67 14.83 1.80
C ALA A 338 24.81 13.58 1.55
N THR A 339 23.47 13.72 1.59
CA THR A 339 22.54 12.63 1.27
C THR A 339 22.69 12.16 -0.17
N THR A 340 22.76 13.06 -1.15
CA THR A 340 22.99 12.70 -2.56
C THR A 340 24.33 12.00 -2.74
N ALA A 341 25.41 12.51 -2.13
CA ALA A 341 26.72 11.87 -2.18
C ALA A 341 26.72 10.48 -1.53
N ALA A 342 26.03 10.31 -0.40
CA ALA A 342 25.85 9.03 0.26
C ALA A 342 25.03 8.05 -0.59
N MET A 343 23.97 8.52 -1.26
CA MET A 343 23.17 7.71 -2.19
C MET A 343 23.98 7.25 -3.40
N GLU A 344 24.78 8.13 -4.01
CA GLU A 344 25.66 7.76 -5.13
C GLU A 344 26.75 6.80 -4.68
N THR A 345 27.35 7.01 -3.50
CA THR A 345 28.32 6.07 -2.91
C THR A 345 27.67 4.70 -2.66
N ARG A 346 26.44 4.67 -2.12
CA ARG A 346 25.69 3.44 -1.89
C ARG A 346 25.35 2.75 -3.20
N LYS A 347 24.96 3.50 -4.23
CA LYS A 347 24.65 2.96 -5.56
C LYS A 347 25.90 2.32 -6.19
N ALA A 348 27.03 3.03 -6.20
CA ALA A 348 28.31 2.52 -6.70
C ALA A 348 28.75 1.27 -5.91
N THR A 349 28.54 1.26 -4.59
CA THR A 349 28.79 0.10 -3.74
C THR A 349 27.92 -1.09 -4.15
N ILE A 350 26.61 -0.90 -4.36
CA ILE A 350 25.69 -1.96 -4.82
C ILE A 350 26.09 -2.48 -6.21
N GLU A 351 26.53 -1.61 -7.11
CA GLU A 351 27.01 -1.99 -8.44
C GLU A 351 28.30 -2.83 -8.36
N ALA A 352 29.28 -2.40 -7.55
CA ALA A 352 30.50 -3.16 -7.29
C ALA A 352 30.20 -4.51 -6.62
N MET A 353 29.28 -4.54 -5.67
CA MET A 353 28.77 -5.76 -5.02
C MET A 353 28.20 -6.74 -6.04
N ARG A 354 27.32 -6.27 -6.93
CA ARG A 354 26.73 -7.09 -8.00
C ARG A 354 27.76 -7.58 -9.00
N ALA A 355 28.84 -6.83 -9.22
CA ALA A 355 29.93 -7.24 -10.10
C ALA A 355 30.90 -8.25 -9.45
N SER A 356 30.83 -8.47 -8.13
CA SER A 356 31.77 -9.35 -7.44
C SER A 356 31.58 -10.84 -7.83
N PRO A 357 32.67 -11.63 -7.94
CA PRO A 357 32.57 -13.07 -8.25
C PRO A 357 31.72 -13.85 -7.26
N LEU A 358 31.82 -13.53 -5.96
CA LEU A 358 31.03 -14.18 -4.91
C LEU A 358 29.52 -13.94 -5.08
N PHE A 359 29.12 -12.72 -5.47
CA PHE A 359 27.71 -12.43 -5.73
C PHE A 359 27.19 -13.23 -6.92
N GLN A 360 27.93 -13.24 -8.03
CA GLN A 360 27.54 -13.98 -9.24
C GLN A 360 27.42 -15.48 -8.96
N LEU A 361 28.39 -16.02 -8.22
CA LEU A 361 28.40 -17.41 -7.77
C LEU A 361 27.18 -17.73 -6.92
N LEU A 362 26.90 -16.94 -5.87
CA LEU A 362 25.74 -17.17 -5.01
C LEU A 362 24.44 -17.08 -5.81
N VAL A 363 24.28 -16.09 -6.69
CA VAL A 363 23.10 -15.96 -7.57
C VAL A 363 22.95 -17.22 -8.42
N GLN A 364 24.02 -17.71 -9.03
CA GLN A 364 23.96 -18.88 -9.91
C GLN A 364 23.55 -20.15 -9.15
N GLU A 365 24.20 -20.42 -8.03
CA GLU A 365 24.06 -21.68 -7.27
C GLU A 365 22.76 -21.74 -6.45
N THR A 366 22.12 -20.58 -6.19
CA THR A 366 20.87 -20.48 -5.42
C THR A 366 19.64 -20.19 -6.27
N ARG A 367 19.71 -20.36 -7.60
CA ARG A 367 18.57 -20.21 -8.52
C ARG A 367 17.57 -21.36 -8.46
N GLU A 368 18.02 -22.54 -8.04
CA GLU A 368 17.25 -23.76 -8.07
C GLU A 368 16.93 -24.25 -6.65
N ARG A 369 15.96 -25.18 -6.57
CA ARG A 369 15.63 -25.85 -5.32
C ARG A 369 16.86 -26.58 -4.75
N PRO A 370 16.99 -26.65 -3.41
CA PRO A 370 15.98 -26.37 -2.39
C PRO A 370 15.89 -24.89 -1.94
N PHE A 371 16.66 -23.98 -2.54
CA PHE A 371 16.66 -22.57 -2.15
C PHE A 371 15.40 -21.83 -2.63
N ASP A 372 15.10 -20.71 -1.96
CA ASP A 372 14.06 -19.77 -2.35
C ASP A 372 14.61 -18.78 -3.41
N PRO A 373 14.28 -18.94 -4.71
CA PRO A 373 14.80 -18.04 -5.75
C PRO A 373 14.20 -16.63 -5.67
N GLU A 374 13.07 -16.46 -4.97
CA GLU A 374 12.41 -15.15 -4.80
C GLU A 374 12.97 -14.37 -3.60
N SER A 375 13.88 -14.98 -2.84
CA SER A 375 14.56 -14.30 -1.76
C SER A 375 15.40 -13.12 -2.25
N GLY A 376 15.11 -11.95 -1.66
CA GLY A 376 15.86 -10.73 -1.91
C GLY A 376 17.25 -10.73 -1.29
N PHE A 377 18.13 -9.91 -1.87
CA PHE A 377 19.40 -9.54 -1.26
C PHE A 377 19.22 -8.37 -0.29
N TYR A 378 20.03 -8.35 0.75
CA TYR A 378 20.13 -7.27 1.72
C TYR A 378 21.53 -6.67 1.67
N THR A 379 21.63 -5.37 1.90
CA THR A 379 22.91 -4.66 2.01
C THR A 379 23.01 -4.06 3.40
N GLY A 380 24.18 -4.18 4.03
CA GLY A 380 24.45 -3.60 5.33
C GLY A 380 25.90 -3.14 5.45
N GLU A 381 26.35 -3.03 6.68
CA GLU A 381 27.74 -2.79 7.04
C GLU A 381 28.10 -3.83 8.11
N THR A 382 29.30 -4.37 8.04
CA THR A 382 29.83 -5.16 9.16
C THR A 382 30.05 -4.23 10.36
N SER A 383 30.02 -4.79 11.57
CA SER A 383 30.33 -4.05 12.81
C SER A 383 31.25 -4.86 13.70
N PRO A 384 31.94 -4.24 14.67
CA PRO A 384 32.58 -4.99 15.75
C PRO A 384 31.55 -5.94 16.39
N GLY A 385 31.87 -7.23 16.42
CA GLY A 385 30.97 -8.28 16.89
C GLY A 385 30.07 -8.92 15.81
N TRP A 386 30.19 -8.51 14.54
CA TRP A 386 29.48 -9.19 13.44
C TRP A 386 29.92 -10.66 13.30
N CYS A 387 31.21 -10.94 13.49
CA CYS A 387 31.72 -12.28 13.75
C CYS A 387 32.95 -12.23 14.68
N PRO A 388 33.35 -13.35 15.31
CA PRO A 388 34.45 -13.37 16.28
C PRO A 388 35.83 -12.99 15.73
N PHE A 389 36.01 -12.99 14.40
CA PHE A 389 37.32 -12.82 13.76
C PHE A 389 37.43 -11.56 12.89
N PHE A 390 36.38 -10.74 12.82
CA PHE A 390 36.38 -9.52 12.02
C PHE A 390 35.88 -8.33 12.85
N GLU A 391 36.78 -7.39 13.11
CA GLU A 391 36.50 -6.16 13.85
C GLU A 391 36.25 -4.95 12.94
N GLY A 392 36.44 -5.13 11.63
CA GLY A 392 36.34 -4.08 10.62
C GLY A 392 34.90 -3.64 10.30
N ARG A 393 34.82 -2.48 9.64
CA ARG A 393 33.60 -1.92 9.07
C ARG A 393 33.73 -1.84 7.57
N GLU A 394 32.97 -2.66 6.86
CA GLU A 394 32.90 -2.64 5.42
C GLU A 394 31.48 -2.94 4.92
N PRO A 395 31.13 -2.53 3.69
CA PRO A 395 29.85 -2.87 3.10
C PRO A 395 29.62 -4.39 3.06
N LEU A 396 28.45 -4.83 3.51
CA LEU A 396 28.04 -6.24 3.62
C LEU A 396 26.96 -6.56 2.58
N ILE A 397 27.03 -7.75 1.98
CA ILE A 397 25.92 -8.35 1.23
C ILE A 397 25.39 -9.53 2.03
N SER A 398 24.07 -9.70 2.05
CA SER A 398 23.43 -10.90 2.57
C SER A 398 22.32 -11.40 1.64
N LYS A 399 22.09 -12.71 1.64
CA LYS A 399 20.94 -13.36 1.01
C LYS A 399 20.32 -14.38 1.97
N ILE A 400 19.02 -14.27 2.19
CA ILE A 400 18.23 -15.31 2.87
C ILE A 400 17.97 -16.43 1.86
N VAL A 401 18.68 -17.55 1.92
CA VAL A 401 18.52 -18.63 0.94
C VAL A 401 17.34 -19.56 1.26
N ALA A 402 16.80 -19.51 2.48
CA ALA A 402 15.56 -20.17 2.89
C ALA A 402 14.80 -19.40 3.98
N ARG A 403 13.48 -19.26 3.80
CA ARG A 403 12.57 -18.64 4.79
C ARG A 403 11.78 -19.72 5.52
N GLY A 404 11.63 -19.57 6.83
CA GLY A 404 10.82 -20.47 7.67
C GLY A 404 11.68 -21.26 8.64
N GLU A 405 11.40 -22.55 8.81
CA GLU A 405 12.19 -23.46 9.63
C GLU A 405 12.77 -24.58 8.74
N PRO A 406 14.10 -24.57 8.46
CA PRO A 406 15.10 -23.62 8.95
C PRO A 406 15.08 -22.28 8.22
N HIS A 407 15.49 -21.21 8.92
CA HIS A 407 15.84 -19.93 8.33
C HIS A 407 17.34 -19.94 8.05
N ILE A 408 17.74 -19.69 6.80
CA ILE A 408 19.16 -19.74 6.41
C ILE A 408 19.54 -18.47 5.67
N GLU A 409 20.63 -17.86 6.12
CA GLU A 409 21.19 -16.62 5.60
C GLU A 409 22.69 -16.78 5.30
N ILE A 410 23.12 -16.33 4.13
CA ILE A 410 24.55 -16.24 3.76
C ILE A 410 24.91 -14.77 3.61
N ALA A 411 25.87 -14.31 4.39
CA ALA A 411 26.34 -12.92 4.41
C ALA A 411 27.87 -12.84 4.25
N TRP A 412 28.39 -11.84 3.56
CA TRP A 412 29.83 -11.62 3.42
C TRP A 412 30.15 -10.15 3.17
N GLY A 413 31.33 -9.74 3.63
CA GLY A 413 31.82 -8.39 3.44
C GLY A 413 32.46 -8.17 2.06
N LEU A 414 32.44 -6.93 1.59
CA LEU A 414 32.88 -6.60 0.23
C LEU A 414 34.40 -6.75 0.05
N GLN A 415 35.22 -6.63 1.09
CA GLN A 415 36.68 -6.60 0.94
C GLN A 415 37.35 -7.75 1.67
N GLU A 416 37.23 -7.81 3.00
CA GLU A 416 38.03 -8.71 3.84
C GLU A 416 37.18 -9.69 4.67
N ALA A 417 35.94 -9.34 5.00
CA ALA A 417 35.16 -10.11 5.94
C ALA A 417 34.82 -11.52 5.40
N PRO A 418 34.85 -12.57 6.24
CA PRO A 418 34.59 -13.95 5.81
C PRO A 418 33.17 -14.13 5.25
N VAL A 419 32.94 -15.27 4.58
CA VAL A 419 31.57 -15.71 4.28
C VAL A 419 30.98 -16.30 5.56
N LYS A 420 29.88 -15.73 6.04
CA LYS A 420 29.14 -16.14 7.23
C LYS A 420 27.84 -16.83 6.81
N LEU A 421 27.63 -18.04 7.31
CA LEU A 421 26.38 -18.79 7.20
C LEU A 421 25.68 -18.77 8.56
N THR A 422 24.46 -18.22 8.60
CA THR A 422 23.60 -18.25 9.78
C THR A 422 22.44 -19.21 9.53
N MET A 423 22.22 -20.16 10.45
CA MET A 423 21.15 -21.15 10.36
C MET A 423 20.34 -21.13 11.65
N SER A 424 19.02 -20.94 11.55
CA SER A 424 18.12 -20.91 12.70
C SER A 424 17.04 -22.00 12.60
N ARG A 425 16.91 -22.82 13.64
CA ARG A 425 15.96 -23.95 13.72
C ARG A 425 15.50 -24.16 15.17
N GLY A 426 14.19 -24.34 15.38
CA GLY A 426 13.64 -24.75 16.68
C GLY A 426 13.98 -23.81 17.84
N GLY A 427 14.08 -22.51 17.58
CA GLY A 427 14.44 -21.49 18.57
C GLY A 427 15.96 -21.33 18.84
N GLY A 428 16.82 -22.14 18.22
CA GLY A 428 18.27 -21.97 18.25
C GLY A 428 18.83 -21.37 16.96
N SER A 429 20.01 -20.75 17.03
CA SER A 429 20.78 -20.28 15.88
C SER A 429 22.23 -20.78 15.96
N SER A 430 22.77 -21.25 14.85
CA SER A 430 24.20 -21.53 14.67
C SER A 430 24.80 -20.62 13.61
N GLU A 431 26.10 -20.36 13.74
CA GLU A 431 26.88 -19.58 12.81
C GLU A 431 28.11 -20.36 12.38
N GLU A 432 28.37 -20.40 11.08
CA GLU A 432 29.59 -20.96 10.50
C GLU A 432 30.30 -19.92 9.64
N LEU A 433 31.63 -19.93 9.68
CA LEU A 433 32.46 -18.97 8.96
C LEU A 433 33.35 -19.70 7.98
N PHE A 434 33.40 -19.17 6.78
CA PHE A 434 34.18 -19.69 5.67
C PHE A 434 35.10 -18.58 5.16
N GLU A 435 36.23 -18.98 4.57
CA GLU A 435 37.14 -18.05 3.94
C GLU A 435 36.42 -17.18 2.89
N ARG A 436 36.84 -15.92 2.74
CA ARG A 436 36.30 -15.01 1.72
C ARG A 436 36.84 -15.33 0.32
N SER A 437 36.51 -16.51 -0.18
CA SER A 437 36.90 -17.04 -1.49
C SER A 437 35.72 -17.69 -2.19
N GLU A 438 35.81 -17.94 -3.50
CA GLU A 438 34.77 -18.69 -4.22
C GLU A 438 34.59 -20.10 -3.62
N ALA A 439 35.68 -20.72 -3.16
CA ALA A 439 35.64 -22.00 -2.47
C ALA A 439 34.89 -21.91 -1.14
N GLY A 440 35.18 -20.89 -0.32
CA GLY A 440 34.44 -20.67 0.93
C GLY A 440 32.96 -20.37 0.72
N MET A 441 32.61 -19.62 -0.33
CA MET A 441 31.21 -19.41 -0.73
C MET A 441 30.52 -20.71 -1.16
N ARG A 442 31.19 -21.57 -1.94
CA ARG A 442 30.64 -22.89 -2.29
C ARG A 442 30.43 -23.76 -1.06
N ALA A 443 31.38 -23.77 -0.14
CA ALA A 443 31.27 -24.53 1.11
C ALA A 443 30.08 -24.04 1.96
N ALA A 444 29.87 -22.72 2.06
CA ALA A 444 28.70 -22.16 2.73
C ALA A 444 27.38 -22.58 2.07
N ILE A 445 27.32 -22.57 0.73
CA ILE A 445 26.13 -22.97 -0.03
C ILE A 445 25.84 -24.47 0.14
N GLU A 446 26.89 -25.30 0.14
CA GLU A 446 26.77 -26.75 0.35
C GLU A 446 26.26 -27.07 1.76
N ALA A 447 26.81 -26.41 2.79
CA ALA A 447 26.33 -26.54 4.17
C ALA A 447 24.87 -26.09 4.30
N ALA A 448 24.48 -24.98 3.67
CA ALA A 448 23.10 -24.52 3.61
C ALA A 448 22.17 -25.55 2.94
N ARG A 449 22.61 -26.17 1.84
CA ARG A 449 21.85 -27.20 1.12
C ARG A 449 21.65 -28.45 1.98
N ALA A 450 22.73 -28.93 2.62
CA ALA A 450 22.66 -30.08 3.53
C ALA A 450 21.67 -29.83 4.68
N CYS A 451 21.68 -28.64 5.26
CA CYS A 451 20.72 -28.24 6.30
C CYS A 451 19.25 -28.34 5.81
N LEU A 452 18.97 -27.91 4.57
CA LEU A 452 17.63 -28.00 3.99
C LEU A 452 17.22 -29.44 3.67
N GLU A 453 18.15 -30.26 3.20
CA GLU A 453 17.90 -31.67 2.91
C GLU A 453 17.62 -32.47 4.19
N GLU A 454 18.33 -32.19 5.28
CA GLU A 454 18.05 -32.78 6.60
C GLU A 454 16.71 -32.34 7.20
N ALA A 455 16.29 -31.10 6.91
CA ALA A 455 15.02 -30.55 7.37
C ALA A 455 13.83 -30.97 6.49
N ALA A 456 14.08 -31.43 5.26
CA ALA A 456 13.03 -31.91 4.38
C ALA A 456 12.25 -33.03 5.09
N PRO A 457 10.90 -32.97 5.13
CA PRO A 457 10.13 -34.03 5.75
C PRO A 457 10.49 -35.33 5.05
N ARG A 458 11.09 -36.28 5.78
CA ARG A 458 11.28 -37.64 5.27
C ARG A 458 9.91 -38.10 4.82
N GLU A 459 9.73 -38.31 3.51
CA GLU A 459 8.51 -38.89 2.98
C GLU A 459 8.24 -40.13 3.82
N ARG A 460 7.20 -40.08 4.66
CA ARG A 460 6.79 -41.27 5.39
C ARG A 460 6.40 -42.23 4.30
N HIS A 461 7.23 -43.23 4.07
CA HIS A 461 6.93 -44.33 3.18
C HIS A 461 5.59 -44.89 3.66
N VAL A 462 4.51 -44.52 2.98
CA VAL A 462 3.20 -45.11 3.21
C VAL A 462 3.36 -46.51 2.65
N PRO A 463 3.33 -47.57 3.49
CA PRO A 463 3.46 -48.92 2.97
C PRO A 463 2.34 -49.14 1.96
N ASP A 464 2.69 -49.60 0.76
CA ASP A 464 1.71 -50.03 -0.24
C ASP A 464 0.84 -51.13 0.40
N GLY A 465 -0.43 -50.79 0.65
CA GLY A 465 -1.45 -51.69 1.18
C GLY A 465 -2.27 -52.33 0.09
#